data_AF-A0A7J5TX31-F1
#
_entry.id   AF-A0A7J5TX31-F1
#
_cell.length_a   1.000
_cell.length_b   1.000
_cell.length_c   1.000
_cell.angle_alpha   90.00
_cell.angle_beta   90.00
_cell.angle_gamma   90.00
#
_symmetry.space_group_name_H-M   'P 1'
#
loop_
_entity.id
_entity.type
_entity.pdbx_description
1 polymer ?
#
loop_
_entity_poly.entity_id
_entity_poly.type
_entity_poly.pdbx_seq_one_letter_code
_entity_poly.pdbx_strand_id
1 'polypeptide(L)'
;MKRLLRYGRNFYVATGVGLLVWMLAFDANDLFAQFRNWWTLRDLEESKAFYQAAIKRVQNQRKLVLGTDQLREKYARERYLMKKPTEDVYVLVDENNEPIEK
;
A
#
# COMPACT_ATOMS: atom_id res chain seq x y z
N MET A 1 48.61 -4.64 18.05
CA MET A 1 48.29 -3.20 17.90
C MET A 1 49.41 -2.37 17.23
N LYS A 2 50.70 -2.55 17.55
CA LYS A 2 51.79 -1.74 16.94
C LYS A 2 52.00 -1.90 15.42
N ARG A 3 51.48 -2.97 14.80
CA ARG A 3 51.60 -3.22 13.34
C ARG A 3 50.61 -2.40 12.50
N LEU A 4 49.37 -2.22 12.97
CA LEU A 4 48.37 -1.36 12.31
C LEU A 4 48.86 0.10 12.24
N LEU A 5 49.46 0.59 13.32
CA LEU A 5 50.03 1.94 13.39
C LEU A 5 51.19 2.17 12.40
N ARG A 6 51.90 1.10 11.99
CA ARG A 6 52.99 1.19 11.02
C ARG A 6 52.50 1.30 9.57
N TYR A 7 51.36 0.69 9.25
CA TYR A 7 50.69 0.84 7.95
C TYR A 7 49.99 2.21 7.83
N GLY A 8 49.46 2.75 8.94
CA GLY A 8 48.88 4.11 8.98
C GLY A 8 49.88 5.25 8.82
N ARG A 9 51.20 5.00 8.91
CA ARG A 9 52.25 6.01 8.70
C ARG A 9 52.70 6.13 7.24
N ASN A 10 52.23 5.24 6.36
CA ASN A 10 52.56 5.32 4.94
C ASN A 10 51.55 6.24 4.25
N PHE A 11 52.03 7.35 3.68
CA PHE A 11 51.20 8.41 3.10
C PHE A 11 50.16 7.85 2.11
N TYR A 12 50.58 6.92 1.26
CA TYR A 12 49.71 6.28 0.25
C TYR A 12 48.58 5.43 0.84
N VAL A 13 48.82 4.78 1.99
CA VAL A 13 47.79 3.98 2.67
C VAL A 13 46.82 4.89 3.41
N ALA A 14 47.34 5.94 4.06
CA ALA A 14 46.51 6.92 4.74
C ALA A 14 45.63 7.72 3.77
N THR A 15 46.17 8.16 2.63
CA THR A 15 45.38 8.82 1.57
C THR A 15 44.43 7.85 0.88
N GLY A 16 44.84 6.61 0.60
CA GLY A 16 43.95 5.60 0.02
C GLY A 16 42.76 5.26 0.92
N VAL A 17 42.98 5.07 2.22
CA VAL A 17 41.91 4.84 3.19
C VAL A 17 41.05 6.10 3.35
N GLY A 18 41.64 7.30 3.38
CA GLY A 18 40.89 8.55 3.42
C GLY A 18 39.99 8.74 2.20
N LEU A 19 40.48 8.38 1.01
CA LEU A 19 39.73 8.45 -0.24
C LEU A 19 38.61 7.40 -0.27
N LEU A 20 38.86 6.18 0.23
CA LEU A 20 37.82 5.16 0.38
C LEU A 20 36.74 5.59 1.37
N VAL A 21 37.11 6.17 2.51
CA VAL A 21 36.15 6.72 3.48
C VAL A 21 35.39 7.88 2.86
N TRP A 22 36.03 8.74 2.08
CA TRP A 22 35.37 9.83 1.36
C TRP A 22 34.35 9.32 0.35
N MET A 23 34.70 8.32 -0.46
CA MET A 23 33.77 7.68 -1.41
C MET A 23 32.63 6.93 -0.73
N LEU A 24 32.79 6.51 0.53
CA LEU A 24 31.77 5.76 1.28
C LEU A 24 30.88 6.62 2.18
N ALA A 25 31.29 7.86 2.49
CA ALA A 25 30.60 8.73 3.45
C ALA A 25 30.16 10.08 2.87
N PHE A 26 30.70 10.50 1.72
CA PHE A 26 30.37 11.79 1.08
C PHE A 26 29.94 11.63 -0.39
N ASP A 27 29.89 10.40 -0.92
CA ASP A 27 29.41 10.17 -2.29
C ASP A 27 27.89 10.01 -2.30
N ALA A 28 27.21 10.49 -3.34
CA ALA A 28 25.75 10.54 -3.43
C ALA A 28 25.07 9.16 -3.40
N ASN A 29 25.86 8.09 -3.50
CA ASN A 29 25.41 6.70 -3.46
C ASN A 29 25.73 6.01 -2.13
N ASP A 30 25.75 6.77 -1.03
CA ASP A 30 25.89 6.24 0.33
C ASP A 30 24.95 5.03 0.54
N LEU A 31 25.46 3.99 1.22
CA LEU A 31 24.70 2.78 1.54
C LEU A 31 23.37 3.08 2.24
N PHE A 32 23.33 4.18 3.00
CA PHE A 32 22.11 4.63 3.68
C PHE A 32 21.06 5.17 2.71
N ALA A 33 21.46 5.88 1.66
CA ALA A 33 20.55 6.32 0.61
C ALA A 33 19.99 5.11 -0.15
N GLN A 34 20.83 4.13 -0.46
CA GLN A 34 20.41 2.90 -1.13
C GLN A 34 19.41 2.10 -0.29
N PHE A 35 19.65 1.97 1.02
CA PHE A 35 18.73 1.28 1.92
C PHE A 35 17.38 2.01 2.03
N ARG A 36 17.40 3.35 2.14
CA ARG A 36 16.18 4.16 2.16
C ARG A 36 15.40 4.01 0.85
N ASN A 37 16.09 4.08 -0.29
CA ASN A 37 15.48 3.91 -1.60
C ASN A 37 14.84 2.53 -1.75
N TRP A 38 15.49 1.48 -1.25
CA TRP A 38 14.91 0.13 -1.24
C TRP A 38 13.63 0.06 -0.40
N TRP A 39 13.62 0.68 0.77
CA TRP A 39 12.42 0.72 1.62
C TRP A 39 11.28 1.52 0.98
N THR A 40 11.59 2.71 0.45
CA THR A 40 10.62 3.53 -0.30
C THR A 40 10.07 2.79 -1.52
N LEU A 41 10.92 2.04 -2.24
CA LEU A 41 10.49 1.25 -3.39
C LEU A 41 9.47 0.19 -2.97
N ARG A 42 9.74 -0.53 -1.88
CA ARG A 42 8.81 -1.54 -1.34
C ARG A 42 7.47 -0.93 -0.92
N ASP A 43 7.50 0.21 -0.23
CA ASP A 43 6.30 0.93 0.19
C ASP A 43 5.46 1.40 -1.02
N LEU A 44 6.13 1.90 -2.07
CA LEU A 44 5.48 2.26 -3.33
C LEU A 44 4.86 1.05 -4.04
N GLU A 45 5.54 -0.09 -4.05
CA GLU A 45 5.02 -1.32 -4.65
C GLU A 45 3.79 -1.84 -3.91
N GLU A 46 3.82 -1.83 -2.57
CA GLU A 46 2.68 -2.20 -1.73
C GLU A 46 1.50 -1.25 -1.96
N SER A 47 1.75 0.05 -1.93
CA SER A 47 0.76 1.08 -2.24
C SER A 47 0.15 0.87 -3.62
N LYS A 48 0.98 0.62 -4.64
CA LYS A 48 0.52 0.33 -6.00
C LYS A 48 -0.38 -0.90 -6.04
N ALA A 49 0.00 -1.99 -5.37
CA ALA A 49 -0.80 -3.20 -5.32
C ALA A 49 -2.16 -2.96 -4.64
N PHE A 50 -2.17 -2.23 -3.52
CA PHE A 50 -3.38 -1.83 -2.81
C PHE A 50 -4.33 -1.02 -3.71
N TYR A 51 -3.84 0.04 -4.35
CA TYR A 51 -4.67 0.88 -5.22
C TYR A 51 -5.17 0.13 -6.45
N GLN A 52 -4.36 -0.75 -7.05
CA GLN A 52 -4.83 -1.60 -8.15
C GLN A 52 -5.97 -2.53 -7.72
N ALA A 53 -5.89 -3.10 -6.52
CA ALA A 53 -6.97 -3.92 -5.97
C ALA A 53 -8.22 -3.07 -5.68
N ALA A 54 -8.05 -1.88 -5.09
CA ALA A 54 -9.16 -0.95 -4.83
C ALA A 54 -9.86 -0.52 -6.12
N ILE A 55 -9.11 -0.17 -7.17
CA ILE A 55 -9.66 0.18 -8.48
C ILE A 55 -10.49 -0.96 -9.04
N LYS A 56 -9.99 -2.21 -8.99
CA LYS A 56 -10.76 -3.38 -9.45
C LYS A 56 -12.07 -3.55 -8.68
N ARG A 57 -12.04 -3.39 -7.35
CA ARG A 57 -13.26 -3.44 -6.51
C ARG A 57 -14.25 -2.36 -6.90
N VAL A 58 -13.81 -1.11 -7.03
CA VAL A 58 -14.66 0.02 -7.40
C VAL A 58 -15.21 -0.14 -8.83
N GLN A 59 -14.43 -0.64 -9.77
CA GLN A 59 -14.92 -0.93 -11.12
C GLN A 59 -16.01 -2.00 -11.11
N ASN A 60 -15.89 -3.04 -10.30
CA ASN A 60 -16.93 -4.05 -10.14
C ASN A 60 -18.19 -3.46 -9.52
N GLN A 61 -18.08 -2.68 -8.44
CA GLN A 61 -19.21 -1.96 -7.84
C GLN A 61 -19.88 -1.01 -8.84
N ARG A 62 -19.09 -0.27 -9.61
CA ARG A 62 -19.59 0.63 -10.65
C ARG A 62 -20.40 -0.13 -11.70
N LYS A 63 -19.99 -1.32 -12.12
CA LYS A 63 -20.77 -2.16 -13.04
C LYS A 63 -22.09 -2.63 -12.43
N LEU A 64 -22.13 -2.88 -11.13
CA LEU A 64 -23.37 -3.25 -10.44
C LEU A 64 -24.35 -2.08 -10.35
N VAL A 65 -23.86 -0.86 -10.12
CA VAL A 65 -24.70 0.34 -9.96
C VAL A 65 -25.09 0.99 -11.29
N LEU A 66 -24.14 1.12 -12.23
CA LEU A 66 -24.32 1.83 -13.51
C LEU A 66 -24.49 0.87 -14.70
N GLY A 67 -24.58 -0.43 -14.45
CA GLY A 67 -24.84 -1.43 -15.49
C GLY A 67 -26.31 -1.44 -15.91
N THR A 68 -26.81 -2.63 -16.22
CA THR A 68 -28.19 -2.85 -16.63
C THR A 68 -29.19 -2.45 -15.53
N ASP A 69 -30.37 -1.96 -15.91
CA ASP A 69 -31.44 -1.58 -14.98
C ASP A 69 -31.78 -2.66 -13.95
N GLN A 70 -31.74 -3.94 -14.35
CA GLN A 70 -31.95 -5.08 -13.44
C GLN A 70 -30.88 -5.17 -12.32
N LEU A 71 -29.61 -4.95 -12.67
CA LEU A 71 -28.50 -4.96 -11.69
C LEU A 71 -28.61 -3.77 -10.73
N ARG A 72 -28.99 -2.61 -11.25
CA ARG A 72 -29.18 -1.39 -10.46
C ARG A 72 -30.35 -1.55 -9.49
N GLU A 73 -31.49 -2.07 -9.94
CA GLU A 73 -32.65 -2.35 -9.08
C GLU A 73 -32.32 -3.39 -8.01
N LYS A 74 -31.64 -4.48 -8.38
CA LYS A 74 -31.17 -5.49 -7.42
C LYS A 74 -30.25 -4.88 -6.37
N TYR A 75 -29.25 -4.10 -6.79
CA TYR A 75 -28.32 -3.44 -5.87
C TYR A 75 -29.03 -2.45 -4.93
N ALA A 76 -29.97 -1.65 -5.44
CA ALA A 76 -30.77 -0.72 -4.64
C ALA A 76 -31.66 -1.44 -3.61
N ARG A 77 -32.27 -2.57 -4.00
CA ARG A 77 -33.10 -3.40 -3.11
C ARG A 77 -32.25 -4.09 -2.03
N GLU A 78 -31.11 -4.68 -2.37
CA GLU A 78 -30.26 -5.42 -1.41
C GLU A 78 -29.48 -4.50 -0.46
N ARG A 79 -28.95 -3.38 -0.96
CA ARG A 79 -28.09 -2.50 -0.15
C ARG A 79 -28.82 -1.40 0.58
N TYR A 80 -29.91 -0.90 0.01
CA TYR A 80 -30.63 0.25 0.55
C TYR A 80 -32.10 -0.04 0.84
N LEU A 81 -32.54 -1.30 0.66
CA LEU A 81 -33.93 -1.73 0.90
C LEU A 81 -34.94 -0.83 0.15
N MET A 82 -34.56 -0.34 -1.03
CA MET A 82 -35.40 0.55 -1.82
C MET A 82 -36.65 -0.19 -2.33
N LYS A 83 -37.80 0.47 -2.27
CA LYS A 83 -39.10 -0.07 -2.68
C LYS A 83 -39.81 0.82 -3.69
N LYS A 84 -40.67 0.23 -4.52
CA LYS A 84 -41.62 1.00 -5.35
C LYS A 84 -42.76 1.51 -4.46
N PRO A 85 -43.46 2.60 -4.85
CA PRO A 85 -44.58 3.12 -4.07
C PRO A 85 -45.73 2.12 -3.86
N THR A 86 -45.83 1.10 -4.73
CA THR A 86 -46.85 0.05 -4.70
C THR A 86 -46.40 -1.20 -3.93
N GLU A 87 -45.21 -1.21 -3.33
CA GLU A 87 -44.63 -2.37 -2.65
C GLU A 87 -44.30 -2.02 -1.18
N ASP A 88 -44.46 -3.01 -0.29
CA ASP A 88 -44.05 -2.91 1.11
C ASP A 88 -42.91 -3.88 1.41
N VAL A 89 -41.89 -3.38 2.10
CA VAL A 89 -40.68 -4.12 2.47
C VAL A 89 -40.71 -4.35 3.96
N TYR A 90 -40.64 -5.62 4.38
CA TYR A 90 -40.58 -6.04 5.76
C TYR A 90 -39.16 -6.53 6.06
N VAL A 91 -38.53 -5.99 7.11
CA VAL A 91 -37.25 -6.48 7.62
C VAL A 91 -37.56 -7.31 8.87
N LEU A 92 -37.24 -8.60 8.82
CA LEU A 92 -37.41 -9.49 9.96
C LEU A 92 -36.25 -9.26 10.93
N VAL A 93 -36.57 -8.93 12.17
CA VAL A 93 -35.61 -8.70 13.25
C VAL A 93 -35.90 -9.66 14.41
N ASP A 94 -34.84 -10.05 15.12
CA ASP A 94 -34.94 -10.86 16.33
C ASP A 94 -35.41 -10.02 17.54
N GLU A 95 -35.51 -10.67 18.71
CA GLU A 95 -35.90 -10.01 19.97
C GLU A 95 -34.93 -8.91 20.41
N ASN A 96 -33.69 -8.93 19.90
CA ASN A 96 -32.66 -7.92 20.14
C ASN A 96 -32.60 -6.86 19.05
N ASN A 97 -33.58 -6.86 18.14
CA ASN A 97 -33.71 -5.91 17.05
C ASN A 97 -32.63 -6.03 15.96
N GLU A 98 -32.00 -7.20 15.84
CA GLU A 98 -30.99 -7.54 14.83
C GLU A 98 -31.63 -8.26 13.63
N PRO A 99 -31.20 -7.98 12.38
CA PRO A 99 -31.71 -8.67 11.19
C PRO A 99 -31.44 -10.18 11.25
N ILE A 100 -32.48 -10.99 11.03
CA ILE A 100 -32.39 -12.46 11.14
C ILE A 100 -31.62 -13.08 9.96
N GLU A 101 -31.58 -12.40 8.82
CA GLU A 101 -30.80 -12.80 7.63
C GLU A 101 -29.60 -11.85 7.42
N LYS A 102 -28.43 -12.44 7.12
CA LYS A 102 -27.17 -11.73 6.85
C LYS A 102 -26.55 -12.20 5.53
#